data_AF-A0A6B2LQW7-F1
#
_entry.id   AF-A0A6B2LQW7-F1
#
_cell.length_a   1.000
_cell.length_b   1.000
_cell.length_c   1.000
_cell.angle_alpha   90.00
_cell.angle_beta   90.00
_cell.angle_gamma   90.00
#
_symmetry.space_group_name_H-M   'P 1'
#
loop_
_entity.id
_entity.type
_entity.pdbx_description
1 polymer ?
#
loop_
_entity_poly.entity_id
_entity_poly.type
_entity_poly.pdbx_seq_one_letter_code
_entity_poly.pdbx_strand_id
1 'polypeptide(L)'
;MSNLQILDLSDNLISGSIPDIIGLTSLKFLDLSVNSIKGLLPLGLAVLTVSHMDFSNNNISGNIPKSLFNPYLKFLKLSHNHLEGTIPTEIGRITLQNVYVEERFIINQLFKF
;
A
#
# COMPACT_ATOMS: atom_id res chain seq x y z
N MET A 1 -21.02 8.22 6.38
CA MET A 1 -20.21 7.02 6.71
C MET A 1 -20.36 6.06 5.55
N SER A 2 -19.25 5.71 4.90
CA SER A 2 -19.27 4.80 3.75
C SER A 2 -19.26 3.36 4.25
N ASN A 3 -20.22 2.55 3.82
CA ASN A 3 -20.24 1.10 4.04
C ASN A 3 -19.42 0.35 2.97
N LEU A 4 -18.65 1.08 2.16
CA LEU A 4 -17.82 0.49 1.12
C LEU A 4 -16.74 -0.39 1.77
N GLN A 5 -16.77 -1.68 1.47
CA GLN A 5 -15.81 -2.66 1.96
C GLN A 5 -14.76 -3.01 0.91
N ILE A 6 -15.13 -2.92 -0.36
CA ILE A 6 -14.29 -3.25 -1.51
C ILE A 6 -14.28 -2.05 -2.44
N LEU A 7 -13.08 -1.57 -2.75
CA LEU A 7 -12.84 -0.62 -3.80
C LEU A 7 -11.80 -1.22 -4.73
N ASP A 8 -12.27 -1.69 -5.88
CA ASP A 8 -11.42 -2.17 -6.96
C ASP A 8 -11.55 -1.19 -8.12
N LEU A 9 -10.44 -0.52 -8.41
CA LEU A 9 -10.26 0.39 -9.54
C LEU A 9 -9.06 -0.05 -10.39
N SER A 10 -8.70 -1.33 -10.30
CA SER A 10 -7.57 -1.89 -11.04
C SER A 10 -7.81 -1.86 -12.55
N ASP A 11 -6.73 -1.87 -13.33
CA ASP A 11 -6.75 -1.93 -14.80
C ASP A 11 -7.58 -0.80 -15.44
N ASN A 12 -7.18 0.44 -15.13
CA ASN A 12 -7.80 1.64 -15.63
C ASN A 12 -6.73 2.67 -16.09
N LEU A 13 -7.19 3.82 -16.56
CA LEU A 13 -6.34 4.95 -16.96
C LEU A 13 -6.30 6.06 -15.88
N ILE A 14 -6.52 5.69 -14.61
CA ILE A 14 -6.53 6.67 -13.51
C ILE A 14 -5.13 7.27 -13.38
N SER A 15 -5.08 8.59 -13.28
CA SER A 15 -3.84 9.35 -13.12
C SER A 15 -3.98 10.41 -12.05
N GLY A 16 -2.87 11.06 -11.69
CA GLY A 16 -2.81 11.97 -10.56
C GLY A 16 -2.40 11.23 -9.28
N SER A 17 -2.61 11.85 -8.13
CA SER A 17 -2.22 11.31 -6.83
C SER A 17 -3.38 10.64 -6.12
N ILE A 18 -3.07 9.69 -5.23
CA ILE A 18 -4.06 9.10 -4.32
C ILE A 18 -4.55 10.23 -3.39
N PRO A 19 -5.85 10.57 -3.40
CA PRO A 19 -6.39 11.58 -2.50
C PRO A 19 -6.40 11.07 -1.07
N ASP A 20 -6.65 11.96 -0.10
CA ASP A 20 -6.83 11.53 1.27
C ASP A 20 -8.16 10.75 1.42
N ILE A 21 -8.08 9.50 1.85
CA ILE A 21 -9.21 8.57 1.90
C ILE A 21 -9.67 8.24 3.33
N ILE A 22 -9.35 9.11 4.30
CA ILE A 22 -9.71 8.99 5.72
C ILE A 22 -11.20 8.70 6.00
N GLY A 23 -12.11 9.00 5.07
CA GLY A 23 -13.55 8.73 5.20
C GLY A 23 -13.99 7.29 4.88
N LEU A 24 -13.10 6.45 4.34
CA LEU A 24 -13.41 5.06 3.93
C LEU A 24 -13.12 4.05 5.07
N THR A 25 -13.63 4.34 6.26
CA THR A 25 -13.28 3.59 7.49
C THR A 25 -13.70 2.11 7.48
N SER A 26 -14.71 1.75 6.68
CA SER A 26 -15.21 0.37 6.53
C SER A 26 -14.44 -0.46 5.50
N LEU A 27 -13.51 0.15 4.77
CA LEU A 27 -12.82 -0.49 3.65
C LEU A 27 -11.93 -1.64 4.15
N LYS A 28 -11.98 -2.77 3.44
CA LYS A 28 -11.23 -4.01 3.71
C LYS A 28 -10.32 -4.43 2.56
N PHE A 29 -10.72 -4.07 1.35
CA PHE A 29 -9.99 -4.35 0.12
C PHE A 29 -9.87 -3.09 -0.71
N LEU A 30 -8.64 -2.74 -1.07
CA LEU A 30 -8.31 -1.63 -1.94
C LEU A 30 -7.35 -2.12 -3.02
N ASP A 31 -7.80 -2.07 -4.26
CA ASP A 31 -6.97 -2.36 -5.43
C ASP A 31 -6.99 -1.15 -6.38
N LEU A 32 -5.83 -0.52 -6.53
CA LEU A 32 -5.57 0.57 -7.47
C LEU A 32 -4.50 0.15 -8.50
N SER A 33 -4.23 -1.14 -8.64
CA SER A 33 -3.15 -1.65 -9.48
C SER A 33 -3.40 -1.39 -10.96
N VAL A 34 -2.34 -1.43 -11.77
CA VAL A 34 -2.43 -1.28 -13.25
C VAL A 34 -3.14 0.02 -13.63
N ASN A 35 -2.53 1.14 -13.23
CA ASN A 35 -3.01 2.49 -13.52
C ASN A 35 -1.81 3.40 -13.82
N SER A 36 -2.04 4.71 -13.93
CA SER A 36 -1.01 5.76 -14.11
C SER A 36 -0.94 6.69 -12.90
N ILE A 37 -1.23 6.18 -11.70
CA ILE A 37 -1.20 6.94 -10.45
C ILE A 37 0.23 7.31 -10.11
N LYS A 38 0.45 8.55 -9.67
CA LYS A 38 1.77 9.12 -9.37
C LYS A 38 1.79 9.85 -8.03
N GLY A 39 2.98 10.24 -7.58
CA GLY A 39 3.16 10.95 -6.31
C GLY A 39 3.31 9.97 -5.14
N LEU A 40 3.01 10.43 -3.92
CA LEU A 40 3.32 9.70 -2.69
C LEU A 40 2.13 8.86 -2.21
N LEU A 41 2.43 7.80 -1.44
CA LEU A 41 1.41 7.11 -0.62
C LEU A 41 0.95 8.05 0.52
N PRO A 42 -0.36 8.35 0.65
CA PRO A 42 -0.83 9.28 1.67
C PRO A 42 -0.76 8.66 3.08
N LEU A 43 -0.43 9.49 4.07
CA LEU A 43 -0.37 9.05 5.48
C LEU A 43 -1.73 8.57 6.00
N GLY A 44 -2.82 9.06 5.42
CA GLY A 44 -4.20 8.68 5.75
C GLY A 44 -4.51 7.19 5.54
N LEU A 45 -3.72 6.46 4.74
CA LEU A 45 -3.84 4.99 4.60
C LEU A 45 -3.74 4.25 5.94
N ALA A 46 -3.03 4.85 6.91
CA ALA A 46 -2.83 4.28 8.24
C ALA A 46 -4.10 4.24 9.10
N VAL A 47 -5.06 5.13 8.82
CA VAL A 47 -6.34 5.20 9.56
C VAL A 47 -7.31 4.12 9.09
N LEU A 48 -7.05 3.55 7.91
CA LEU A 48 -7.90 2.52 7.34
C LEU A 48 -7.62 1.17 7.99
N THR A 49 -8.69 0.39 8.16
CA THR A 49 -8.61 -0.99 8.65
C THR A 49 -8.57 -2.01 7.51
N VAL A 50 -7.92 -1.62 6.41
CA VAL A 50 -7.83 -2.38 5.17
C VAL A 50 -6.84 -3.53 5.33
N SER A 51 -7.27 -4.74 4.99
CA SER A 51 -6.44 -5.95 5.06
C SER A 51 -5.67 -6.25 3.78
N HIS A 52 -6.15 -5.74 2.65
CA HIS A 52 -5.55 -5.95 1.33
C HIS A 52 -5.36 -4.62 0.61
N MET A 53 -4.12 -4.29 0.28
CA MET A 53 -3.77 -3.12 -0.53
C MET A 53 -2.90 -3.56 -1.71
N ASP A 54 -3.37 -3.30 -2.92
CA ASP A 54 -2.60 -3.44 -4.16
C ASP A 54 -2.46 -2.08 -4.85
N PHE A 55 -1.22 -1.59 -4.89
CA PHE A 55 -0.85 -0.37 -5.60
C PHE A 55 0.17 -0.67 -6.71
N SER A 56 0.32 -1.95 -7.09
CA SER A 56 1.34 -2.37 -8.05
C SER A 56 1.08 -1.82 -9.46
N ASN A 57 2.11 -1.75 -10.29
CA ASN A 57 2.00 -1.30 -11.69
C ASN A 57 1.41 0.12 -11.80
N ASN A 58 2.10 1.07 -11.18
CA ASN A 58 1.79 2.50 -11.20
C ASN A 58 3.09 3.32 -11.28
N ASN A 59 3.00 4.64 -11.11
CA ASN A 59 4.13 5.57 -11.08
C ASN A 59 4.30 6.22 -9.70
N ILE A 60 3.93 5.51 -8.61
CA ILE A 60 4.03 6.01 -7.24
C ILE A 60 5.51 6.13 -6.86
N SER A 61 5.89 7.22 -6.20
CA SER A 61 7.28 7.54 -5.87
C SER A 61 7.47 7.83 -4.39
N GLY A 62 8.73 7.98 -3.98
CA GLY A 62 9.11 8.30 -2.60
C GLY A 62 9.10 7.09 -1.68
N ASN A 63 9.11 7.33 -0.37
CA ASN A 63 9.27 6.28 0.63
C ASN A 63 7.94 5.61 1.01
N ILE A 64 8.01 4.35 1.43
CA ILE A 64 6.88 3.66 2.07
C ILE A 64 6.65 4.27 3.46
N PRO A 65 5.47 4.85 3.75
CA PRO A 65 5.21 5.43 5.05
C PRO A 65 5.09 4.33 6.10
N LYS A 66 5.79 4.52 7.23
CA LYS A 66 5.79 3.58 8.38
C LYS A 66 4.38 3.24 8.87
N SER A 67 3.49 4.22 8.78
CA SER A 67 2.09 4.13 9.20
C SER A 67 1.25 3.19 8.34
N LEU A 68 1.73 2.79 7.16
CA LEU A 68 1.10 1.77 6.32
C LEU A 68 1.05 0.40 7.01
N PHE A 69 2.05 0.09 7.84
CA PHE A 69 2.17 -1.18 8.58
C PHE A 69 1.30 -1.18 9.82
N ASN A 70 -0.02 -1.16 9.62
CA ASN A 70 -1.03 -1.25 10.67
C ASN A 70 -1.40 -2.73 10.97
N PRO A 71 -1.95 -3.06 12.15
CA PRO A 71 -2.22 -4.44 12.56
C PRO A 71 -3.21 -5.23 11.67
N TYR A 72 -4.05 -4.52 10.91
CA TYR A 72 -5.07 -5.13 10.06
C TYR A 72 -4.53 -5.56 8.70
N LEU A 73 -3.44 -4.95 8.23
CA LEU A 73 -2.83 -5.23 6.94
C LEU A 73 -2.32 -6.68 6.90
N LYS A 74 -2.69 -7.42 5.85
CA LYS A 74 -2.28 -8.82 5.61
C LYS A 74 -1.60 -9.00 4.26
N PHE A 75 -2.02 -8.22 3.26
CA PHE A 75 -1.50 -8.27 1.91
C PHE A 75 -1.13 -6.87 1.45
N LEU A 76 0.11 -6.72 1.01
CA LEU A 76 0.62 -5.46 0.48
C LEU A 76 1.41 -5.72 -0.80
N LYS A 77 0.98 -5.11 -1.90
CA LYS A 77 1.69 -5.13 -3.19
C LYS A 77 2.02 -3.71 -3.62
N LEU A 78 3.32 -3.47 -3.82
CA LEU A 78 3.90 -2.19 -4.17
C LEU A 78 4.87 -2.30 -5.37
N SER A 79 5.08 -3.51 -5.90
CA SER A 79 5.96 -3.79 -7.03
C SER A 79 5.59 -2.99 -8.28
N HIS A 80 6.57 -2.73 -9.15
CA HIS A 80 6.39 -1.95 -10.39
C HIS A 80 5.89 -0.52 -10.12
N ASN A 81 6.65 0.22 -9.32
CA ASN A 81 6.47 1.65 -9.06
C ASN A 81 7.83 2.37 -9.20
N HIS A 82 7.95 3.55 -8.61
CA HIS A 82 9.18 4.32 -8.46
C HIS A 82 9.49 4.60 -6.99
N LEU A 83 9.14 3.66 -6.10
CA LEU A 83 9.34 3.81 -4.66
C LEU A 83 10.83 3.68 -4.33
N GLU A 84 11.28 4.43 -3.33
CA GLU A 84 12.69 4.49 -2.94
C GLU A 84 12.87 4.38 -1.42
N GLY A 85 14.14 4.29 -1.00
CA GLY A 85 14.52 4.13 0.40
C GLY A 85 14.47 2.67 0.86
N THR A 86 14.09 2.45 2.12
CA THR A 86 14.07 1.14 2.77
C THR A 86 12.67 0.76 3.22
N ILE A 87 12.43 -0.55 3.38
CA ILE A 87 11.21 -1.04 4.03
C ILE A 87 11.25 -0.60 5.50
N PRO A 88 10.22 0.13 5.98
CA PRO A 88 10.07 0.48 7.39
C PRO A 88 10.21 -0.72 8.33
N THR A 89 10.93 -0.57 9.44
CA THR A 89 11.12 -1.64 10.44
C THR A 89 9.82 -2.04 11.12
N GLU A 90 8.80 -1.18 11.05
CA GLU A 90 7.44 -1.41 11.50
C GLU A 90 6.79 -2.63 10.81
N ILE A 91 7.29 -3.07 9.65
CA ILE A 91 6.89 -4.35 9.02
C ILE A 91 7.02 -5.53 9.98
N GLY A 92 8.04 -5.54 10.85
CA GLY A 92 8.28 -6.59 11.83
C GLY A 92 7.32 -6.59 13.02
N ARG A 93 6.46 -5.56 13.14
CA ARG A 93 5.43 -5.47 14.20
C ARG A 93 4.11 -6.13 13.81
N ILE A 94 3.94 -6.48 12.53
CA ILE A 94 2.70 -7.02 12.01
C ILE A 94 2.95 -8.36 11.33
N THR A 95 1.94 -9.24 11.37
CA THR A 95 1.99 -10.51 10.64
C THR A 95 1.38 -10.32 9.27
N LEU A 96 2.23 -10.12 8.26
CA LEU A 96 1.85 -10.15 6.86
C LEU A 96 1.77 -11.59 6.36
N GLN A 97 0.80 -11.87 5.50
CA GLN A 97 0.72 -13.14 4.78
C GLN A 97 1.59 -13.08 3.52
N ASN A 98 1.50 -11.98 2.77
CA ASN A 98 2.31 -11.75 1.60
C ASN A 98 2.70 -10.26 1.48
N VAL A 99 3.93 -10.02 1.05
CA VAL A 99 4.43 -8.68 0.71
C VAL A 99 5.21 -8.74 -0.60
N TYR A 100 4.86 -7.85 -1.54
CA TYR A 100 5.54 -7.73 -2.83
C TYR A 100 6.02 -6.29 -2.97
N VAL A 101 7.32 -6.09 -2.98
CA VAL A 101 7.98 -4.79 -3.16
C VAL A 101 8.89 -4.83 -4.39
N GLU A 102 9.39 -3.68 -4.83
CA GLU A 102 10.34 -3.66 -5.95
C GLU A 102 11.62 -4.44 -5.64
N GLU A 103 12.22 -5.04 -6.67
CA GLU A 103 13.47 -5.80 -6.57
C GLU A 103 14.65 -4.99 -6.01
N ARG A 104 14.56 -3.65 -6.06
CA ARG A 104 15.59 -2.73 -5.56
C ARG A 104 15.53 -2.50 -4.05
N PHE A 105 14.47 -2.92 -3.37
CA PHE A 105 14.42 -2.86 -1.92
C PHE A 105 15.31 -3.96 -1.33
N ILE A 106 16.41 -3.57 -0.70
CA ILE A 106 17.29 -4.51 0.01
C ILE A 106 16.53 -5.09 1.19
N ILE A 107 16.13 -6.35 1.07
CA ILE A 107 15.58 -7.16 2.15
C ILE A 107 16.72 -7.57 3.09
N ASN A 108 17.19 -6.66 3.94
CA ASN A 108 18.22 -6.96 4.94
C ASN A 108 17.66 -7.38 6.31
N GLN A 109 16.35 -7.67 6.44
CA GLN A 109 15.75 -7.99 7.75
C GLN A 109 14.59 -9.03 7.72
N LEU A 110 14.23 -9.65 6.59
CA LEU A 110 13.06 -10.57 6.54
C LEU A 110 13.31 -12.03 6.97
N PHE A 111 14.51 -12.40 7.40
CA PHE A 111 14.75 -13.74 7.94
C PHE A 111 15.32 -13.68 9.36
N LYS A 112 14.43 -13.50 10.33
CA LYS A 112 14.58 -14.13 11.63
C LYS A 112 13.32 -14.95 11.88
N PHE A 113 13.35 -16.20 11.42
CA PHE A 113 12.59 -17.26 12.07
C PHE A 113 13.26 -17.60 13.41
#